data_AF-A0A1F9Y6P6-F1
#
_entry.id   AF-A0A1F9Y6P6-F1
#
_cell.length_a   1.000
_cell.length_b   1.000
_cell.length_c   1.000
_cell.angle_alpha   90.00
_cell.angle_beta   90.00
_cell.angle_gamma   90.00
#
_symmetry.space_group_name_H-M   'P 1'
#
loop_
_entity.id
_entity.type
_entity.pdbx_description
1 polymer ?
#
loop_
_entity_poly.entity_id
_entity_poly.type
_entity_poly.pdbx_seq_one_letter_code
_entity_poly.pdbx_strand_id
1 'polypeptide(L)'
;MAEQPMTREEIVEDIKNNLEVLTPKAVSDYTVQLSILLGELGTDLALAEIEYAKKWDALRIHCDTDGQAEKKSKATEEYYKRRMLEFRFKSTKELIQSLKKRLTVLSDEAHNNY
;
A
#
# COMPACT_ATOMS: atom_id res chain seq x y z
N MET A 1 30.36 12.50 1.25
CA MET A 1 29.04 13.02 1.68
C MET A 1 28.08 11.85 1.55
N ALA A 2 27.46 11.38 2.63
CA ALA A 2 26.46 10.32 2.51
C ALA A 2 25.20 10.91 1.88
N GLU A 3 24.73 10.37 0.76
CA GLU A 3 23.42 10.71 0.21
C GLU A 3 22.37 10.42 1.27
N GLN A 4 21.52 11.41 1.57
CA GLN A 4 20.40 11.17 2.47
C GLN A 4 19.46 10.16 1.80
N PRO A 5 18.99 9.12 2.52
CA PRO A 5 18.05 8.18 1.94
C PRO A 5 16.76 8.91 1.57
N MET A 6 16.26 8.67 0.35
CA MET A 6 14.99 9.25 -0.10
C MET A 6 13.85 8.84 0.83
N THR A 7 12.90 9.75 1.01
CA THR A 7 11.65 9.52 1.72
C THR A 7 10.71 8.61 0.94
N ARG A 8 9.69 8.07 1.62
CA ARG A 8 8.72 7.15 1.01
C ARG A 8 7.90 7.86 -0.07
N GLU A 9 7.58 9.13 0.15
CA GLU A 9 6.84 9.99 -0.78
C GLU A 9 7.65 10.24 -2.05
N GLU A 10 8.95 10.53 -1.90
CA GLU A 10 9.86 10.70 -3.03
C GLU A 10 10.01 9.42 -3.86
N ILE A 11 10.08 8.24 -3.23
CA ILE A 11 10.11 6.95 -3.93
C ILE A 11 8.83 6.74 -4.74
N VAL A 12 7.67 7.01 -4.16
CA VAL A 12 6.38 6.85 -4.87
C VAL A 12 6.33 7.78 -6.07
N GLU A 13 6.77 9.03 -5.91
CA GLU A 13 6.76 10.02 -6.98
C GLU A 13 7.75 9.68 -8.09
N ASP A 14 8.94 9.21 -7.72
CA ASP A 14 9.95 8.78 -8.68
C ASP A 14 9.48 7.55 -9.49
N ILE A 15 8.82 6.59 -8.83
CA ILE A 15 8.22 5.46 -9.54
C ILE A 15 7.14 5.93 -10.51
N LYS A 16 6.28 6.90 -10.14
CA LYS A 16 5.22 7.38 -11.03
C LYS A 16 5.75 8.09 -12.25
N ASN A 17 6.81 8.88 -12.09
CA ASN A 17 7.31 9.75 -13.14
C ASN A 17 8.40 9.09 -14.00
N ASN A 18 9.18 8.17 -13.41
CA ASN A 18 10.43 7.71 -13.99
C ASN A 18 10.54 6.17 -14.09
N LEU A 19 9.45 5.41 -13.90
CA LEU A 19 9.46 3.93 -13.91
C LEU A 19 10.27 3.30 -15.05
N GLU A 20 10.11 3.83 -16.27
CA GLU A 20 10.73 3.28 -17.48
C GLU A 20 12.25 3.48 -17.53
N VAL A 21 12.79 4.48 -16.83
CA VAL A 21 14.22 4.81 -16.83
C VAL A 21 14.93 4.38 -15.55
N LEU A 22 14.22 3.77 -14.60
CA LEU A 22 14.81 3.27 -13.37
C LEU A 22 15.90 2.23 -13.65
N THR A 23 17.02 2.38 -12.96
CA THR A 23 18.14 1.45 -13.01
C THR A 23 17.83 0.17 -12.22
N PRO A 24 18.50 -0.97 -12.50
CA PRO A 24 18.32 -2.20 -11.71
C PRO A 24 18.52 -1.99 -10.20
N LYS A 25 19.51 -1.16 -9.82
CA LYS A 25 19.77 -0.81 -8.43
C LYS A 25 18.61 -0.06 -7.81
N ALA A 26 18.09 0.97 -8.47
CA ALA A 26 16.95 1.74 -7.98
C ALA A 26 15.69 0.87 -7.84
N VAL A 27 15.40 0.02 -8.84
CA VAL A 27 14.28 -0.94 -8.79
C VAL A 27 14.40 -1.87 -7.58
N SER A 28 15.59 -2.41 -7.32
CA SER A 28 15.85 -3.27 -6.15
C SER A 28 15.66 -2.51 -4.84
N ASP A 29 16.30 -1.35 -4.70
CA ASP A 29 16.28 -0.55 -3.47
C ASP A 29 14.84 -0.09 -3.14
N TYR A 30 14.07 0.36 -4.15
CA TYR A 30 12.66 0.74 -3.97
C TYR A 30 11.77 -0.45 -3.65
N THR A 31 12.01 -1.61 -4.26
CA THR A 31 11.23 -2.82 -3.97
C THR A 31 11.39 -3.24 -2.51
N VAL A 32 12.61 -3.17 -1.96
CA VAL A 32 12.86 -3.48 -0.55
C VAL A 32 12.12 -2.50 0.36
N GLN A 33 12.26 -1.20 0.10
CA GLN A 33 11.62 -0.17 0.94
C GLN A 33 10.09 -0.25 0.89
N LEU A 34 9.50 -0.44 -0.29
CA LEU A 34 8.06 -0.61 -0.42
C LEU A 34 7.57 -1.92 0.21
N SER A 35 8.38 -2.98 0.21
CA SER A 35 8.02 -4.24 0.88
C SER A 35 7.98 -4.09 2.40
N ILE A 36 8.92 -3.33 2.98
CA ILE A 36 8.88 -2.98 4.41
C ILE A 36 7.61 -2.17 4.72
N LEU A 37 7.33 -1.13 3.94
CA LEU A 37 6.12 -0.33 4.08
C LEU A 37 4.84 -1.18 3.95
N LEU A 38 4.81 -2.13 3.01
CA LEU A 38 3.67 -3.03 2.84
C LEU A 38 3.45 -3.89 4.10
N GLY A 39 4.53 -4.34 4.75
CA GLY A 39 4.47 -5.05 6.01
C GLY A 39 3.87 -4.20 7.14
N GLU A 40 4.38 -2.97 7.32
CA GLU A 40 3.85 -2.00 8.29
C GLU A 40 2.36 -1.72 8.07
N LEU A 41 1.98 -1.39 6.83
CA LEU A 41 0.59 -1.14 6.46
C LEU A 41 -0.30 -2.37 6.67
N GLY A 42 0.23 -3.57 6.50
CA GLY A 42 -0.48 -4.82 6.77
C GLY A 42 -0.82 -4.97 8.25
N THR A 43 0.13 -4.67 9.14
CA THR A 43 -0.11 -4.64 10.59
C THR A 43 -1.14 -3.58 10.97
N ASP A 44 -0.99 -2.35 10.46
CA ASP A 44 -1.93 -1.26 10.74
C ASP A 44 -3.35 -1.57 10.23
N LEU A 45 -3.47 -2.18 9.05
CA LEU A 45 -4.75 -2.57 8.48
C LEU A 45 -5.43 -3.64 9.33
N ALA A 46 -4.69 -4.65 9.80
CA ALA A 46 -5.24 -5.68 10.68
C ALA A 46 -5.76 -5.09 12.01
N LEU A 47 -5.02 -4.14 12.60
CA LEU A 47 -5.48 -3.43 13.80
C LEU A 47 -6.74 -2.59 13.52
N ALA A 48 -6.78 -1.87 12.41
CA ALA A 48 -7.94 -1.09 12.01
C ALA A 48 -9.17 -1.97 11.70
N GLU A 49 -8.97 -3.18 11.16
CA GLU A 49 -10.04 -4.16 10.98
C GLU A 49 -10.62 -4.62 12.32
N ILE A 50 -9.78 -4.89 13.31
CA ILE A 50 -10.22 -5.25 14.66
C ILE A 50 -11.00 -4.09 15.31
N GLU A 51 -10.50 -2.86 15.20
CA GLU A 51 -11.19 -1.66 15.72
C GLU A 51 -12.55 -1.46 15.05
N TYR A 52 -12.61 -1.58 13.72
CA TYR A 52 -13.85 -1.48 12.97
C TYR A 52 -14.84 -2.59 13.34
N ALA A 53 -14.39 -3.83 13.53
CA ALA A 53 -15.25 -4.93 13.95
C ALA A 53 -15.86 -4.68 15.34
N LYS A 54 -15.07 -4.20 16.31
CA LYS A 54 -15.57 -3.80 17.63
C LYS A 54 -16.62 -2.70 17.53
N LYS A 55 -16.38 -1.70 16.66
CA LYS A 55 -17.33 -0.61 16.43
C LYS A 55 -18.63 -1.10 15.81
N TRP A 56 -18.53 -2.02 14.84
CA TRP A 56 -19.66 -2.67 14.21
C TRP A 56 -20.54 -3.39 15.24
N ASP A 57 -19.95 -4.23 16.09
CA ASP A 57 -20.68 -4.97 17.12
C ASP A 57 -21.41 -4.03 18.08
N ALA A 58 -20.75 -2.95 18.52
CA ALA A 58 -21.36 -1.93 19.36
C ALA A 58 -22.56 -1.25 18.67
N LEU A 59 -22.45 -0.91 17.38
CA LEU A 59 -23.55 -0.30 16.62
C LEU A 59 -24.70 -1.27 16.39
N ARG A 60 -24.39 -2.56 16.17
CA ARG A 60 -25.38 -3.58 15.83
C ARG A 60 -26.40 -3.81 16.94
N ILE A 61 -25.97 -3.72 18.20
CA ILE A 61 -26.83 -3.83 19.39
C ILE A 61 -27.94 -2.75 19.39
N HIS A 62 -27.69 -1.60 18.77
CA HIS A 62 -28.60 -0.45 18.75
C HIS A 62 -29.31 -0.25 17.40
N CYS A 63 -29.30 -1.25 16.53
CA CYS A 63 -29.93 -1.18 15.21
C CYS A 63 -30.88 -2.34 14.99
N ASP A 64 -32.02 -2.07 14.34
CA ASP A 64 -33.04 -3.09 14.08
C ASP A 64 -32.56 -4.11 13.04
N THR A 65 -31.73 -3.68 12.10
CA THR A 65 -31.22 -4.51 11.01
C THR A 65 -29.72 -4.32 10.79
N ASP A 66 -29.07 -5.34 10.21
CA ASP A 66 -27.66 -5.25 9.78
C ASP A 66 -27.45 -4.11 8.78
N GLY A 67 -28.39 -3.87 7.88
CA GLY A 67 -28.31 -2.79 6.90
C GLY A 67 -28.32 -1.39 7.53
N GLN A 68 -29.02 -1.20 8.66
CA GLN A 68 -28.95 0.05 9.42
C GLN A 68 -27.61 0.20 10.13
N ALA A 69 -27.11 -0.88 10.74
CA ALA A 69 -25.79 -0.89 11.38
C ALA A 69 -24.69 -0.57 10.36
N GLU A 70 -24.78 -1.10 9.14
CA GLU A 70 -23.84 -0.83 8.05
C GLU A 70 -23.86 0.63 7.59
N LYS A 71 -25.05 1.23 7.46
CA LYS A 71 -25.16 2.64 7.11
C LYS A 71 -24.52 3.54 8.18
N LYS A 72 -24.72 3.20 9.46
CA LYS A 72 -24.12 3.95 10.58
C LYS A 72 -22.61 3.72 10.67
N SER A 73 -22.13 2.49 10.44
CA SER A 73 -20.71 2.16 10.53
C SER A 73 -19.89 2.91 9.47
N LYS A 74 -20.45 3.12 8.28
CA LYS A 74 -19.81 3.90 7.19
C LYS A 74 -19.52 5.36 7.55
N ALA A 75 -20.20 5.90 8.56
CA ALA A 75 -20.00 7.27 9.03
C ALA A 75 -19.00 7.36 10.21
N THR A 76 -18.40 6.24 10.64
CA THR A 76 -17.47 6.26 11.78
C THR A 76 -16.01 6.41 11.34
N GLU A 77 -15.20 6.97 12.23
CA GLU A 77 -13.77 7.16 12.00
C GLU A 77 -13.05 5.83 11.73
N GLU A 78 -13.45 4.75 12.41
CA GLU A 78 -12.86 3.42 12.25
C GLU A 78 -13.07 2.88 10.83
N TYR A 79 -14.25 3.14 10.22
CA TYR A 79 -14.50 2.79 8.83
C TYR A 79 -13.58 3.56 7.88
N TYR A 80 -13.49 4.88 8.05
CA TYR A 80 -12.64 5.71 7.19
C TYR A 80 -11.16 5.35 7.33
N LYS A 81 -10.67 5.15 8.56
CA LYS A 81 -9.29 4.71 8.84
C LYS A 81 -8.98 3.38 8.16
N ARG A 82 -9.84 2.38 8.33
CA ARG A 82 -9.70 1.06 7.69
C ARG A 82 -9.66 1.20 6.16
N ARG A 83 -10.58 1.97 5.56
CA ARG A 83 -10.63 2.18 4.11
C ARG A 83 -9.41 2.90 3.56
N MET A 84 -8.91 3.91 4.27
CA MET A 84 -7.69 4.62 3.90
C MET A 84 -6.48 3.68 3.93
N LEU A 85 -6.32 2.87 4.98
CA LEU A 85 -5.23 1.90 5.08
C LEU A 85 -5.33 0.82 4.00
N GLU A 86 -6.54 0.32 3.72
CA GLU A 86 -6.80 -0.63 2.64
C GLU A 86 -6.36 -0.07 1.28
N PHE A 87 -6.69 1.20 1.01
CA PHE A 87 -6.28 1.88 -0.22
C PHE A 87 -4.75 2.04 -0.31
N ARG A 88 -4.10 2.47 0.78
CA ARG A 88 -2.63 2.60 0.83
C ARG A 88 -1.94 1.26 0.63
N PHE A 89 -2.41 0.22 1.31
CA PHE A 89 -1.88 -1.14 1.18
C PHE A 89 -1.97 -1.64 -0.27
N LYS A 90 -3.15 -1.48 -0.90
CA LYS A 90 -3.35 -1.87 -2.30
C LYS A 90 -2.44 -1.08 -3.24
N SER A 91 -2.36 0.24 -3.07
CA SER A 91 -1.51 1.11 -3.90
C SER A 91 -0.04 0.73 -3.80
N THR A 92 0.48 0.49 -2.59
CA THR A 92 1.85 0.03 -2.37
C THR A 92 2.11 -1.31 -3.06
N LYS A 93 1.16 -2.24 -2.98
CA LYS A 93 1.26 -3.55 -3.67
C LYS A 93 1.33 -3.39 -5.19
N GLU A 94 0.54 -2.48 -5.75
CA GLU A 94 0.56 -2.17 -7.19
C GLU A 94 1.90 -1.57 -7.63
N LEU A 95 2.47 -0.64 -6.85
CA LEU A 95 3.80 -0.08 -7.12
C LEU A 95 4.89 -1.17 -7.15
N ILE A 96 4.87 -2.10 -6.18
CA ILE A 96 5.78 -3.25 -6.16
C ILE A 96 5.61 -4.11 -7.42
N GLN A 97 4.38 -4.33 -7.89
CA GLN A 97 4.15 -5.07 -9.13
C GLN A 97 4.70 -4.35 -10.36
N SER A 98 4.56 -3.03 -10.42
CA SER A 98 5.14 -2.21 -11.50
C SER A 98 6.67 -2.31 -11.52
N LEU A 99 7.33 -2.24 -10.36
CA LEU A 99 8.77 -2.44 -10.23
C LEU A 99 9.21 -3.84 -10.68
N LYS A 100 8.45 -4.89 -10.31
CA LYS A 100 8.73 -6.26 -10.77
C LYS A 100 8.66 -6.39 -12.29
N LYS A 101 7.67 -5.75 -12.92
CA LYS A 101 7.57 -5.72 -14.39
C LYS A 101 8.78 -5.01 -15.01
N ARG A 102 9.22 -3.88 -14.44
CA ARG A 102 10.42 -3.18 -14.92
C ARG A 102 11.67 -4.07 -14.81
N LEU A 103 11.82 -4.83 -13.72
CA LEU A 103 12.92 -5.77 -13.57
C LEU A 103 12.92 -6.86 -14.66
N THR A 104 11.75 -7.39 -15.03
CA THR A 104 11.63 -8.32 -16.17
C THR A 104 12.12 -7.69 -17.47
N VAL A 105 11.67 -6.46 -17.79
CA VAL A 105 12.11 -5.75 -19.00
C VAL A 105 13.63 -5.54 -19.00
N LEU A 106 14.21 -5.08 -17.89
CA LEU A 106 15.67 -4.90 -17.77
C LEU A 106 16.45 -6.22 -17.94
N SER A 107 15.87 -7.35 -17.49
CA SER A 107 16.48 -8.67 -17.67
C SER A 107 16.47 -9.11 -19.13
N ASP A 108 15.35 -8.87 -19.83
CA ASP A 108 15.21 -9.19 -21.25
C ASP A 108 16.12 -8.30 -22.13
N GLU A 109 16.21 -7.00 -21.81
CA GLU A 109 17.14 -6.06 -22.45
C GLU A 109 18.60 -6.50 -22.28
N ALA A 110 18.98 -6.94 -21.08
CA ALA A 110 20.33 -7.45 -20.84
C ALA A 110 20.59 -8.73 -21.65
N HIS A 111 19.61 -9.64 -21.75
CA HIS A 111 19.77 -10.91 -22.47
C HIS A 111 19.89 -10.72 -23.99
N ASN A 112 19.15 -9.78 -24.58
CA ASN A 112 19.16 -9.51 -26.02
C ASN A 112 20.40 -8.73 -26.51
N ASN A 113 21.22 -8.20 -25.59
CA ASN A 113 22.44 -7.46 -25.90
C ASN A 113 23.72 -8.33 -25.84
N TYR A 114 23.59 -9.64 -25.61
CA TYR A 114 24.65 -10.65 -25.68
C TYR A 114 24.44 -11.61 -26.84
#